data_AF-A0A3C0L7Q3-F1
#
_entry.id   AF-A0A3C0L7Q3-F1
#
_cell.length_a   1.000
_cell.length_b   1.000
_cell.length_c   1.000
_cell.angle_alpha   90.00
_cell.angle_beta   90.00
_cell.angle_gamma   90.00
#
_symmetry.space_group_name_H-M   'P 1'
#
loop_
_entity.id
_entity.type
_entity.pdbx_description
1 polymer ?
#
loop_
_entity_poly.entity_id
_entity_poly.type
_entity_poly.pdbx_seq_one_letter_code
_entity_poly.pdbx_strand_id
1 'polypeptide(L)'
;MVTKKRMKILSIIISLLVIFSLVGCKSAGTDEAQIMQIAENIEEAIKEKDVDLFMENVSYNYSDLDGGTYDNHINNLPEEIFSKIEDAEDLVDAFSILKIEVKVTIPESDIIVTDIYATGKMEIKISLKACVLWVVCTDLYNENIEYNVDFIKEEDDWKIISLTEI
;
A
#
# COMPACT_ATOMS: atom_id res chain seq x y z
N MET A 1 -34.84 -28.20 -26.30
CA MET A 1 -33.43 -27.74 -26.41
C MET A 1 -33.21 -26.33 -25.84
N VAL A 2 -34.22 -25.44 -25.81
CA VAL A 2 -34.13 -24.06 -25.31
C VAL A 2 -34.01 -23.95 -23.77
N THR A 3 -34.66 -24.84 -23.01
CA THR A 3 -34.63 -24.87 -21.54
C THR A 3 -33.25 -25.19 -20.96
N LYS A 4 -32.50 -26.11 -21.57
CA LYS A 4 -31.12 -26.46 -21.15
C LYS A 4 -30.13 -25.29 -21.28
N LYS A 5 -30.28 -24.44 -22.31
CA LYS A 5 -29.41 -23.26 -22.51
C LYS A 5 -29.71 -22.14 -21.51
N ARG A 6 -31.00 -21.90 -21.18
CA ARG A 6 -31.40 -20.91 -20.17
C ARG A 6 -30.92 -21.26 -18.77
N MET A 7 -30.95 -22.55 -18.41
CA MET A 7 -30.48 -23.04 -17.10
C MET A 7 -28.96 -22.87 -16.91
N LYS A 8 -28.16 -23.02 -17.98
CA LYS A 8 -26.71 -22.75 -17.96
C LYS A 8 -26.39 -21.27 -17.77
N ILE A 9 -27.13 -20.37 -18.43
CA ILE A 9 -26.95 -18.92 -18.27
C ILE A 9 -27.31 -18.49 -16.84
N LEU A 10 -28.41 -19.02 -16.29
CA LEU A 10 -28.81 -18.74 -14.91
C LEU A 10 -27.74 -19.19 -13.90
N SER A 11 -27.14 -20.37 -14.12
CA SER A 11 -26.05 -20.89 -13.31
C SER A 11 -24.79 -20.01 -13.35
N ILE A 12 -24.45 -19.44 -14.51
CA ILE A 12 -23.32 -18.53 -14.65
C ILE A 12 -23.59 -17.23 -13.90
N ILE A 13 -24.79 -16.66 -14.05
CA ILE A 13 -25.17 -15.41 -13.37
C ILE A 13 -25.15 -15.59 -11.85
N ILE A 14 -25.72 -16.68 -11.34
CA ILE A 14 -25.71 -16.99 -9.89
C ILE A 14 -24.28 -17.17 -9.39
N SER A 15 -23.44 -17.89 -10.13
CA SER A 15 -22.03 -18.06 -9.75
C SER A 15 -21.27 -16.73 -9.74
N LEU A 16 -21.55 -15.83 -10.69
CA LEU A 16 -20.97 -14.49 -10.73
C LEU A 16 -21.45 -13.64 -9.54
N LEU A 17 -22.73 -13.72 -9.20
CA LEU A 17 -23.35 -13.01 -8.07
C LEU A 17 -22.80 -13.50 -6.72
N VAL A 18 -22.52 -14.80 -6.59
CA VAL A 18 -21.86 -15.37 -5.42
C VAL A 18 -20.42 -14.85 -5.30
N ILE A 19 -19.67 -14.79 -6.41
CA ILE A 19 -18.30 -14.23 -6.42
C ILE A 19 -18.33 -12.75 -6.03
N PHE A 20 -19.26 -11.95 -6.58
CA PHE A 20 -19.41 -10.54 -6.20
C PHE A 20 -19.87 -10.34 -4.74
N SER A 21 -20.71 -11.24 -4.20
CA SER A 21 -21.14 -11.17 -2.80
C SER A 21 -20.02 -11.49 -1.80
N LEU A 22 -18.95 -12.17 -2.23
CA LEU A 22 -17.81 -12.51 -1.39
C LEU A 22 -16.75 -11.39 -1.31
N VAL A 23 -16.78 -10.41 -2.22
CA VAL A 23 -15.88 -9.23 -2.17
C VAL A 23 -16.38 -8.15 -1.20
N GLY A 24 -17.57 -8.34 -0.61
CA GLY A 24 -18.25 -7.35 0.24
C GLY A 24 -18.08 -7.54 1.75
N CYS A 25 -17.30 -8.52 2.21
CA CYS A 25 -16.91 -8.62 3.61
C CYS A 25 -15.49 -8.05 3.77
N LYS A 26 -15.35 -6.72 3.88
CA LYS A 26 -14.31 -6.16 4.75
C LYS A 26 -14.60 -6.77 6.11
N SER A 27 -13.95 -7.87 6.46
CA SER A 27 -14.06 -8.41 7.81
C SER A 27 -13.72 -7.28 8.75
N ALA A 28 -14.54 -7.05 9.77
CA ALA A 28 -14.16 -6.25 10.92
C ALA A 28 -12.94 -6.92 11.55
N GLY A 29 -11.75 -6.60 11.03
CA GLY A 29 -10.47 -6.96 11.61
C GLY A 29 -10.27 -6.17 12.89
N THR A 30 -9.26 -6.53 13.67
CA THR A 30 -8.84 -5.66 14.77
C THR A 30 -8.31 -4.35 14.19
N ASP A 31 -8.27 -3.30 15.01
CA ASP A 31 -7.75 -1.99 14.57
C ASP A 31 -6.31 -2.13 14.06
N GLU A 32 -5.49 -2.97 14.70
CA GLU A 32 -4.12 -3.28 14.27
C GLU A 32 -4.09 -3.91 12.88
N ALA A 33 -4.98 -4.87 12.58
CA ALA A 33 -5.03 -5.51 11.27
C ALA A 33 -5.43 -4.52 10.17
N GLN A 34 -6.36 -3.60 10.45
CA GLN A 34 -6.75 -2.54 9.52
C GLN A 34 -5.60 -1.55 9.28
N ILE A 35 -4.87 -1.17 10.34
CA ILE A 35 -3.69 -0.31 10.23
C ILE A 35 -2.57 -1.00 9.44
N MET A 36 -2.33 -2.29 9.66
CA MET A 36 -1.34 -3.05 8.86
C MET A 36 -1.75 -3.12 7.38
N GLN A 37 -3.04 -3.17 7.07
CA GLN A 37 -3.53 -3.14 5.70
C GLN A 37 -3.20 -1.82 4.98
N ILE A 38 -3.07 -0.70 5.71
CA ILE A 38 -2.58 0.56 5.14
C ILE A 38 -1.17 0.39 4.56
N ALA A 39 -0.27 -0.33 5.25
CA ALA A 39 1.07 -0.59 4.74
C ALA A 39 1.03 -1.38 3.42
N GLU A 40 0.16 -2.39 3.33
CA GLU A 40 -0.02 -3.17 2.09
C GLU A 40 -0.55 -2.31 0.94
N ASN A 41 -1.52 -1.44 1.21
CA ASN A 41 -2.08 -0.53 0.21
C ASN A 41 -1.04 0.50 -0.27
N ILE A 42 -0.24 1.05 0.65
CA ILE A 42 0.85 1.98 0.31
C ILE A 42 1.95 1.27 -0.48
N GLU A 43 2.29 0.02 -0.12
CA GLU A 43 3.23 -0.80 -0.90
C GLU A 43 2.77 -0.98 -2.35
N GLU A 44 1.47 -1.27 -2.54
CA GLU A 44 0.89 -1.42 -3.88
C GLU A 44 0.86 -0.09 -4.64
N ALA A 45 0.45 1.00 -3.98
CA ALA A 45 0.47 2.35 -4.56
C ALA A 45 1.87 2.74 -5.07
N ILE A 46 2.91 2.40 -4.30
CA ILE A 46 4.29 2.65 -4.68
C ILE A 46 4.72 1.80 -5.89
N LYS A 47 4.34 0.53 -5.95
CA LYS A 47 4.67 -0.35 -7.09
C LYS A 47 3.97 0.07 -8.38
N GLU A 48 2.70 0.44 -8.27
CA GLU A 48 1.88 0.88 -9.41
C GLU A 48 2.11 2.36 -9.75
N LYS A 49 2.88 3.09 -8.93
CA LYS A 49 3.14 4.53 -9.03
C LYS A 49 1.83 5.33 -9.11
N ASP A 50 0.87 4.95 -8.26
CA ASP A 50 -0.49 5.50 -8.22
C ASP A 50 -0.66 6.41 -7.00
N VAL A 51 -0.69 7.73 -7.25
CA VAL A 51 -0.87 8.75 -6.20
C VAL A 51 -2.25 8.62 -5.57
N ASP A 52 -3.29 8.33 -6.34
CA ASP A 52 -4.66 8.25 -5.83
C ASP A 52 -4.78 7.07 -4.85
N LEU A 53 -4.21 5.90 -5.21
CA LEU A 53 -4.17 4.73 -4.33
C LEU A 53 -3.37 5.00 -3.05
N PHE A 54 -2.31 5.80 -3.12
CA PHE A 54 -1.58 6.23 -1.93
C PHE A 54 -2.48 7.09 -1.03
N MET A 55 -3.06 8.15 -1.62
CA MET A 55 -3.87 9.15 -0.93
C MET A 55 -5.19 8.59 -0.39
N GLU A 56 -5.70 7.47 -0.93
CA GLU A 56 -6.82 6.73 -0.34
C GLU A 56 -6.56 6.30 1.10
N ASN A 57 -5.32 6.15 1.54
CA ASN A 57 -4.97 5.78 2.91
C ASN A 57 -4.73 6.98 3.84
N VAL A 58 -4.84 8.20 3.31
CA VAL A 58 -4.53 9.45 3.99
C VAL A 58 -5.84 10.20 4.28
N SER A 59 -5.95 10.77 5.47
CA SER A 59 -7.11 11.58 5.85
C SER A 59 -7.08 12.93 5.13
N TYR A 60 -8.25 13.45 4.76
CA TYR A 60 -8.38 14.83 4.29
C TYR A 60 -7.93 15.88 5.33
N ASN A 61 -7.87 15.50 6.61
CA ASN A 61 -7.38 16.36 7.70
C ASN A 61 -5.87 16.18 7.96
N TYR A 62 -5.15 15.47 7.10
CA TYR A 62 -3.70 15.27 7.25
C TYR A 62 -2.96 16.60 7.37
N SER A 63 -2.03 16.67 8.31
CA SER A 63 -1.08 17.77 8.46
C SER A 63 0.16 17.28 9.20
N ASP A 64 1.34 17.59 8.67
CA ASP A 64 2.62 17.32 9.32
C ASP A 64 3.36 18.62 9.73
N LEU A 65 4.55 18.46 10.30
CA LEU A 65 5.40 19.57 10.77
C LEU A 65 6.18 20.26 9.65
N ASP A 66 6.32 19.62 8.50
CA ASP A 66 7.06 20.10 7.33
C ASP A 66 6.16 20.86 6.33
N GLY A 67 4.86 20.99 6.65
CA GLY A 67 3.87 21.70 5.84
C GLY A 67 3.18 20.81 4.80
N GLY A 68 3.34 19.50 4.90
CA GLY A 68 2.54 18.54 4.16
C GLY A 68 1.09 18.54 4.65
N THR A 69 0.18 18.43 3.69
CA THR A 69 -1.27 18.43 3.82
C THR A 69 -1.84 17.42 2.83
N TYR A 70 -3.11 17.06 2.96
CA TYR A 70 -3.77 16.22 1.95
C TYR A 70 -3.70 16.87 0.54
N ASP A 71 -4.01 18.16 0.45
CA ASP A 71 -4.13 18.89 -0.83
C ASP A 71 -2.81 19.07 -1.58
N ASN A 72 -1.66 18.99 -0.89
CA ASN A 72 -0.33 19.02 -1.52
C ASN A 72 0.35 17.65 -1.53
N HIS A 73 -0.43 16.56 -1.40
CA HIS A 73 0.04 15.18 -1.40
C HIS A 73 1.17 14.94 -0.40
N ILE A 74 0.99 15.40 0.83
CA ILE A 74 2.01 15.27 1.88
C ILE A 74 3.33 15.88 1.40
N ASN A 75 3.27 17.14 0.92
CA ASN A 75 4.41 17.85 0.35
C ASN A 75 5.07 17.12 -0.85
N ASN A 76 4.27 16.48 -1.71
CA ASN A 76 4.68 15.65 -2.85
C ASN A 76 5.49 14.39 -2.47
N LEU A 77 5.28 13.86 -1.26
CA LEU A 77 5.96 12.66 -0.79
C LEU A 77 5.76 11.45 -1.73
N PRO A 78 4.53 11.13 -2.21
CA PRO A 78 4.33 10.02 -3.15
C PRO A 78 5.15 10.21 -4.42
N GLU A 79 5.12 11.41 -5.01
CA GLU A 79 5.85 11.72 -6.23
C GLU A 79 7.37 11.62 -6.06
N GLU A 80 7.91 12.02 -4.89
CA GLU A 80 9.33 11.86 -4.58
C GLU A 80 9.72 10.37 -4.55
N ILE A 81 8.93 9.54 -3.85
CA ILE A 81 9.17 8.09 -3.77
C ILE A 81 9.10 7.46 -5.17
N PHE A 82 8.11 7.86 -5.98
CA PHE A 82 7.94 7.31 -7.33
C PHE A 82 9.11 7.69 -8.23
N SER A 83 9.59 8.94 -8.17
CA SER A 83 10.77 9.36 -8.92
C SER A 83 12.01 8.53 -8.60
N LYS A 84 12.22 8.16 -7.32
CA LYS A 84 13.33 7.28 -6.92
C LYS A 84 13.20 5.87 -7.51
N ILE A 85 11.98 5.37 -7.65
CA ILE A 85 11.71 4.07 -8.27
C ILE A 85 11.90 4.13 -9.78
N GLU A 86 11.43 5.18 -10.44
CA GLU A 86 11.62 5.36 -11.89
C GLU A 86 13.11 5.42 -12.27
N ASP A 87 13.91 6.17 -11.50
CA ASP A 87 15.36 6.22 -11.67
C ASP A 87 16.00 4.82 -11.55
N ALA A 88 15.47 3.97 -10.66
CA ALA A 88 15.92 2.59 -10.52
C ALA A 88 15.41 1.68 -11.66
N GLU A 89 14.19 1.90 -12.16
CA GLU A 89 13.58 1.15 -13.26
C GLU A 89 14.38 1.34 -14.55
N ASP A 90 14.83 2.56 -14.83
CA ASP A 90 15.71 2.88 -15.95
C ASP A 90 17.00 2.03 -15.93
N LEU A 91 17.55 1.77 -14.74
CA LEU A 91 18.70 0.87 -14.57
C LEU A 91 18.32 -0.60 -14.79
N VAL A 92 17.15 -1.03 -14.32
CA VAL A 92 16.65 -2.40 -14.53
C VAL A 92 16.43 -2.69 -16.00
N ASP A 93 15.84 -1.75 -16.74
CA ASP A 93 15.61 -1.87 -18.17
C ASP A 93 16.92 -1.93 -18.96
N ALA A 94 17.95 -1.19 -18.53
CA ALA A 94 19.29 -1.27 -19.10
C ALA A 94 19.98 -2.61 -18.80
N PHE A 95 19.70 -3.23 -17.65
CA PHE A 95 20.34 -4.45 -17.18
C PHE A 95 19.31 -5.49 -16.70
N SER A 96 18.91 -6.42 -17.57
CA SER A 96 17.91 -7.47 -17.28
C SER A 96 18.27 -8.45 -16.14
N ILE A 97 19.44 -8.30 -15.52
CA ILE A 97 19.81 -9.02 -14.30
C ILE A 97 19.32 -8.31 -13.05
N LEU A 98 18.89 -7.05 -13.14
CA LEU A 98 18.47 -6.27 -11.99
C LEU A 98 16.98 -6.47 -11.71
N LYS A 99 16.59 -6.25 -10.45
CA LYS A 99 15.21 -6.29 -9.98
C LYS A 99 15.02 -5.27 -8.87
N ILE A 100 13.92 -4.53 -8.90
CA ILE A 100 13.49 -3.69 -7.79
C ILE A 100 12.53 -4.48 -6.90
N GLU A 101 12.66 -4.28 -5.61
CA GLU A 101 11.75 -4.82 -4.60
C GLU A 101 11.39 -3.69 -3.63
N VAL A 102 10.10 -3.38 -3.56
CA VAL A 102 9.53 -2.43 -2.61
C VAL A 102 8.83 -3.23 -1.53
N LYS A 103 9.04 -2.84 -0.28
CA LYS A 103 8.35 -3.41 0.87
C LYS A 103 7.96 -2.31 1.84
N VAL A 104 6.71 -2.29 2.28
CA VAL A 104 6.23 -1.36 3.32
C VAL A 104 5.73 -2.15 4.51
N THR A 105 6.15 -1.78 5.71
CA THR A 105 5.77 -2.51 6.93
C THR A 105 5.41 -1.58 8.07
N ILE A 106 4.33 -1.93 8.77
CA ILE A 106 3.99 -1.40 10.09
C ILE A 106 3.99 -2.59 11.06
N PRO A 107 4.99 -2.74 11.94
CA PRO A 107 5.01 -3.86 12.88
C PRO A 107 3.86 -3.76 13.89
N GLU A 108 3.12 -4.86 14.09
CA GLU A 108 2.02 -4.92 15.07
C GLU A 108 2.48 -4.49 16.48
N SER A 109 3.73 -4.81 16.85
CA SER A 109 4.31 -4.43 18.15
C SER A 109 4.52 -2.94 18.36
N ASP A 110 4.58 -2.17 17.27
CA ASP A 110 4.75 -0.71 17.32
C ASP A 110 3.41 0.03 17.30
N ILE A 111 2.30 -0.67 17.01
CA ILE A 111 0.96 -0.08 16.98
C ILE A 111 0.43 0.07 18.41
N ILE A 112 0.03 1.30 18.74
CA ILE A 112 -0.64 1.63 20.00
C ILE A 112 -1.98 2.27 19.66
N VAL A 113 -3.08 1.57 19.94
CA VAL A 113 -4.45 2.04 19.65
C VAL A 113 -5.09 2.63 20.92
N THR A 114 -5.74 3.78 20.77
CA THR A 114 -6.52 4.48 21.80
C THR A 114 -7.82 5.03 21.23
N ASP A 115 -8.94 4.36 21.50
CA ASP A 115 -10.28 4.76 21.02
C ASP A 115 -10.29 5.00 19.49
N ILE A 116 -10.34 6.26 19.05
CA ILE A 116 -10.35 6.63 17.62
C ILE A 116 -8.98 7.05 17.08
N TYR A 117 -7.91 6.96 17.87
CA TYR A 117 -6.55 7.33 17.48
C TYR A 117 -5.61 6.13 17.60
N ALA A 118 -4.57 6.09 16.77
CA ALA A 118 -3.47 5.14 16.94
C ALA A 118 -2.15 5.77 16.53
N THR A 119 -1.06 5.25 17.06
CA THR A 119 0.31 5.62 16.66
C THR A 119 1.08 4.37 16.26
N GLY A 120 2.02 4.50 15.34
CA GLY A 120 2.87 3.39 14.92
C GLY A 120 4.17 3.84 14.28
N LYS A 121 4.91 2.87 13.76
CA LYS A 121 6.10 3.08 12.95
C LYS A 121 5.93 2.41 11.61
N MET A 122 6.19 3.15 10.54
CA MET A 122 6.15 2.64 9.18
C MET A 122 7.56 2.65 8.59
N GLU A 123 7.94 1.53 7.98
CA GLU A 123 9.20 1.38 7.26
C GLU A 123 8.89 1.19 5.78
N ILE A 124 9.48 2.02 4.91
CA ILE A 124 9.44 1.85 3.46
C ILE A 124 10.86 1.45 3.02
N LYS A 125 10.97 0.24 2.49
CA LYS A 125 12.23 -0.30 1.99
C LYS A 125 12.20 -0.45 0.47
N ILE A 126 13.17 0.15 -0.21
CA ILE A 126 13.36 0.04 -1.65
C ILE A 126 14.73 -0.61 -1.90
N SER A 127 14.71 -1.77 -2.56
CA SER A 127 15.89 -2.60 -2.80
C SER A 127 16.12 -2.80 -4.29
N LEU A 128 17.31 -2.46 -4.77
CA LEU A 128 17.79 -2.86 -6.09
C LEU A 128 18.66 -4.10 -5.94
N LYS A 129 18.25 -5.21 -6.55
CA LYS A 129 18.93 -6.51 -6.48
C LYS A 129 19.52 -6.89 -7.82
N ALA A 130 20.71 -7.47 -7.83
CA ALA A 130 21.28 -8.14 -9.00
C ALA A 130 21.09 -9.66 -8.88
N CYS A 131 20.35 -10.22 -9.83
CA CYS A 131 20.02 -11.62 -9.93
C CYS A 131 20.83 -12.31 -11.03
N VAL A 132 21.80 -13.14 -10.62
CA VAL A 132 22.52 -14.03 -11.55
C VAL A 132 21.63 -15.22 -11.89
N LEU A 133 21.41 -15.43 -13.19
CA LEU A 133 20.53 -16.48 -13.72
C LEU A 133 19.10 -16.45 -13.13
N TRP A 134 18.61 -15.31 -12.65
CA TRP A 134 17.29 -15.17 -12.00
C TRP A 134 17.11 -15.98 -10.70
N VAL A 135 18.13 -16.69 -10.21
CA VAL A 135 18.03 -17.57 -9.03
C VAL A 135 18.77 -16.99 -7.82
N VAL A 136 19.95 -16.39 -8.05
CA VAL A 136 20.79 -15.87 -6.96
C VAL A 136 20.77 -14.36 -7.03
N CYS A 137 19.97 -13.73 -6.17
CA CYS A 137 19.88 -12.29 -6.06
C CYS A 137 20.75 -11.78 -4.90
N THR A 138 21.50 -10.71 -5.13
CA THR A 138 22.21 -9.94 -4.10
C THR A 138 21.72 -8.52 -4.10
N ASP A 139 21.57 -7.92 -2.92
CA ASP A 139 21.27 -6.49 -2.81
C ASP A 139 22.47 -5.70 -3.34
N LEU A 140 22.23 -4.76 -4.25
CA LEU A 140 23.21 -3.78 -4.71
C LEU A 140 23.04 -2.45 -3.97
N TYR A 141 21.78 -2.06 -3.78
CA TYR A 141 21.40 -0.83 -3.12
C TYR A 141 20.13 -1.08 -2.31
N ASN A 142 20.07 -0.48 -1.13
CA ASN A 142 18.95 -0.52 -0.23
C ASN A 142 18.75 0.90 0.31
N GLU A 143 17.57 1.44 0.10
CA GLU A 143 17.07 2.64 0.78
C GLU A 143 16.04 2.18 1.81
N ASN A 144 16.16 2.73 3.01
CA ASN A 144 15.20 2.51 4.08
C ASN A 144 14.77 3.87 4.60
N ILE A 145 13.46 4.11 4.58
CA ILE A 145 12.85 5.35 5.06
C ILE A 145 11.89 4.97 6.18
N GLU A 146 12.13 5.51 7.37
CA GLU A 146 11.36 5.20 8.57
C GLU A 146 10.53 6.42 8.98
N TYR A 147 9.26 6.19 9.31
CA TYR A 147 8.31 7.22 9.73
C TYR A 147 7.70 6.86 11.08
N ASN A 148 7.58 7.85 11.97
CA ASN A 148 6.52 7.82 12.96
C ASN A 148 5.21 8.19 12.26
N VAL A 149 4.16 7.43 12.55
CA VAL A 149 2.86 7.60 11.87
C VAL A 149 1.76 7.71 12.90
N ASP A 150 0.92 8.73 12.74
CA ASP A 150 -0.31 8.88 13.51
C ASP A 150 -1.51 8.55 12.63
N PHE A 151 -2.48 7.86 13.22
CA PHE A 151 -3.70 7.41 12.57
C PHE A 151 -4.94 7.93 13.30
N ILE A 152 -6.00 8.14 12.54
CA ILE A 152 -7.35 8.38 13.06
C ILE A 152 -8.33 7.41 12.42
N LYS A 153 -9.33 7.00 13.19
CA LYS A 153 -10.46 6.23 12.71
C LYS A 153 -11.55 7.18 12.20
N GLU A 154 -11.79 7.18 10.90
CA GLU A 154 -12.86 7.93 10.25
C GLU A 154 -13.99 6.95 9.91
N GLU A 155 -15.11 7.08 10.61
CA GLU A 155 -16.20 6.09 10.57
C GLU A 155 -15.70 4.69 10.98
N ASP A 156 -15.45 3.81 10.02
CA ASP A 156 -14.98 2.44 10.24
C ASP A 156 -13.60 2.15 9.57
N ASP A 157 -12.99 3.15 8.93
CA ASP A 157 -11.70 3.02 8.24
C ASP A 157 -10.61 3.84 8.94
N TRP A 158 -9.44 3.23 9.13
CA TRP A 158 -8.25 3.93 9.63
C TRP A 158 -7.58 4.72 8.50
N LYS A 159 -7.10 5.92 8.82
CA LYS A 159 -6.40 6.82 7.91
C LYS A 159 -5.17 7.42 8.58
N ILE A 160 -4.13 7.66 7.78
CA ILE A 160 -2.94 8.41 8.21
C ILE A 160 -3.32 9.89 8.35
N ILE A 161 -2.94 10.51 9.47
CA ILE A 161 -3.13 11.96 9.71
C ILE A 161 -1.83 12.74 9.84
N SER A 162 -0.71 12.05 10.06
CA SER A 162 0.62 12.66 10.17
C SER A 162 1.69 11.62 9.87
N LEU A 163 2.76 12.06 9.21
CA LEU A 163 4.00 11.31 9.03
C LEU A 163 5.17 12.18 9.51
N THR A 164 6.16 11.58 10.15
CA THR A 164 7.39 12.27 10.54
C THR A 164 8.57 11.33 10.32
N GLU A 165 9.42 11.65 9.34
CA GLU A 165 10.63 10.87 9.02
C GLU A 165 11.61 10.85 10.21
N ILE A 166 12.33 9.74 10.40
CA ILE A 166 13.24 9.47 11.54
C ILE A 166 14.71 9.45 11.10
#